data_AF-A0A4Q2JSF4-F1
#
_entry.id   AF-A0A4Q2JSF4-F1
#
_cell.length_a   1.000
_cell.length_b   1.000
_cell.length_c   1.000
_cell.angle_alpha   90.00
_cell.angle_beta   90.00
_cell.angle_gamma   90.00
#
_symmetry.space_group_name_H-M   'P 1'
#
loop_
_entity.id
_entity.type
_entity.pdbx_description
1 polymer ?
#
loop_
_entity_poly.entity_id
_entity_poly.type
_entity_poly.pdbx_seq_one_letter_code
_entity_poly.pdbx_strand_id
1 'polypeptide(L)'
;MGSPDDEAGAGATGRTVMSSGRHLGGVIGTVAICAVICLQIALPLIALLQPPPQEFGFQMYSSLGGVTAITVGADGVEHPVVDLDRIVAKDRPEVDWLPLLPEAICEADAAAMSVQVEQSGRVRSIECD
;
A
#
# COMPACT_ATOMS: atom_id res chain seq x y z
N MET A 1 45.96 45.13 -62.76
CA MET A 1 45.72 43.89 -61.98
C MET A 1 45.73 44.30 -60.53
N GLY A 2 44.64 44.05 -59.80
CA GLY A 2 44.25 44.78 -58.59
C GLY A 2 44.88 44.38 -57.26
N SER A 3 44.62 45.27 -56.29
CA SER A 3 44.44 45.18 -54.83
C SER A 3 44.28 43.79 -54.20
N PRO A 4 44.47 43.63 -52.86
CA PRO A 4 44.40 44.67 -51.80
C PRO A 4 45.64 44.77 -50.90
N ASP A 5 46.05 45.96 -50.47
CA ASP A 5 45.51 46.80 -49.36
C ASP A 5 45.77 46.12 -48.00
N ASP A 6 46.20 46.74 -46.91
CA ASP A 6 46.75 48.07 -46.61
C ASP A 6 47.16 48.02 -45.12
N GLU A 7 48.11 48.86 -44.76
CA GLU A 7 48.19 49.58 -43.47
C GLU A 7 48.09 48.80 -42.13
N ALA A 8 49.26 48.46 -41.57
CA ALA A 8 49.42 48.31 -40.12
C ALA A 8 49.97 49.62 -39.52
N GLY A 9 49.10 50.63 -39.40
CA GLY A 9 49.36 51.91 -38.77
C GLY A 9 48.64 52.04 -37.43
N ALA A 10 49.38 52.46 -36.40
CA ALA A 10 49.00 52.55 -35.00
C ALA A 10 47.77 53.42 -34.69
N GLY A 11 47.03 53.09 -33.63
CA GLY A 11 45.94 53.94 -33.15
C GLY A 11 45.27 53.47 -31.87
N ALA A 12 45.87 53.88 -30.75
CA ALA A 12 45.23 54.32 -29.50
C ALA A 12 43.88 53.71 -29.03
N THR A 13 43.88 53.49 -27.71
CA THR A 13 42.76 53.75 -26.78
C THR A 13 41.55 52.82 -26.83
N GLY A 14 41.57 51.87 -25.89
CA GLY A 14 40.61 51.90 -24.78
C GLY A 14 39.13 51.94 -25.16
N ARG A 15 38.50 50.77 -25.13
CA ARG A 15 37.19 50.58 -24.48
C ARG A 15 36.89 49.09 -24.41
N THR A 16 37.35 48.47 -23.33
CA THR A 16 36.70 47.26 -22.81
C THR A 16 35.30 47.68 -22.37
N VAL A 17 34.32 47.60 -23.28
CA VAL A 17 32.92 47.66 -22.88
C VAL A 17 32.63 46.30 -22.25
N MET A 18 32.99 46.17 -20.97
CA MET A 18 32.33 45.22 -20.09
C MET A 18 30.85 45.59 -20.10
N SER A 19 30.07 44.86 -20.89
CA SER A 19 28.62 44.79 -20.72
C SER A 19 28.34 44.00 -19.43
N SER A 20 28.66 44.64 -18.30
CA SER A 20 28.25 44.24 -16.96
C SER A 20 26.75 44.47 -16.87
N GLY A 21 25.97 43.42 -17.15
CA GLY A 21 24.52 43.58 -17.26
C GLY A 21 23.74 42.29 -17.41
N ARG A 22 24.20 41.18 -16.81
CA ARG A 22 23.44 39.91 -16.78
C ARG A 22 23.52 39.12 -15.46
N HIS A 23 23.96 39.74 -14.36
CA HIS A 23 24.09 39.01 -13.08
C HIS A 23 22.77 38.80 -12.33
N LEU A 24 21.76 39.67 -12.47
CA LEU A 24 20.51 39.52 -11.70
C LEU A 24 19.72 38.25 -12.08
N GLY A 25 19.63 37.93 -13.36
CA GLY A 25 18.88 36.74 -13.83
C GLY A 25 19.51 35.43 -13.38
N GLY A 26 20.84 35.37 -13.32
CA GLY A 26 21.58 34.19 -12.85
C GLY A 26 21.39 33.98 -11.35
N VAL A 27 21.45 35.05 -10.54
CA VAL A 27 21.25 34.96 -9.09
C VAL A 27 19.83 34.52 -8.75
N ILE A 28 18.81 35.05 -9.43
CA ILE A 28 17.42 34.62 -9.23
C ILE A 28 17.25 33.14 -9.59
N GLY A 29 17.86 32.69 -10.70
CA GLY A 29 17.85 31.29 -11.10
C GLY A 29 18.54 30.38 -10.06
N THR A 30 19.72 30.76 -9.59
CA THR A 30 20.45 30.00 -8.56
C THR A 30 19.67 29.95 -7.25
N VAL A 31 19.09 31.06 -6.80
CA VAL A 31 18.27 31.10 -5.58
C VAL A 31 17.04 30.21 -5.71
N ALA A 32 16.36 30.22 -6.85
CA ALA A 32 15.21 29.36 -7.10
C ALA A 32 15.58 27.87 -7.06
N ILE A 33 16.70 27.49 -7.69
CA ILE A 33 17.20 26.12 -7.68
C ILE A 33 17.54 25.68 -6.25
N CYS A 34 18.28 26.50 -5.50
CA CYS A 34 18.61 26.20 -4.11
C CYS A 34 17.35 26.05 -3.24
N ALA A 35 16.34 26.92 -3.41
CA ALA A 35 15.09 26.83 -2.68
C ALA A 35 14.34 25.51 -2.95
N VAL A 36 14.29 25.07 -4.22
CA VAL A 36 13.65 23.80 -4.60
C VAL A 36 14.39 22.61 -4.00
N ILE A 37 15.72 22.60 -4.03
CA ILE A 37 16.53 21.53 -3.42
C ILE A 37 16.28 21.49 -1.90
N CYS A 38 16.31 22.64 -1.22
CA CYS A 38 16.02 22.72 0.20
C CYS A 38 14.62 22.21 0.54
N LEU A 39 13.61 22.54 -0.28
CA LEU A 39 12.24 22.10 -0.07
C LEU A 39 12.10 20.57 -0.24
N GLN A 40 12.75 20.00 -1.25
CA GLN A 40 12.74 18.55 -1.49
C GLN A 40 13.37 17.74 -0.36
N ILE A 41 14.30 18.33 0.40
CA ILE A 41 14.92 17.68 1.56
C ILE A 41 14.10 17.95 2.84
N ALA A 42 13.61 19.18 3.01
CA ALA A 42 12.86 19.57 4.20
C ALA A 42 11.53 18.84 4.32
N LEU A 43 10.80 18.64 3.21
CA LEU A 43 9.48 17.99 3.25
C LEU A 43 9.54 16.53 3.75
N PRO A 44 10.40 15.63 3.22
CA PRO A 44 10.56 14.29 3.77
C PRO A 44 11.06 14.29 5.21
N LEU A 45 11.98 15.20 5.55
CA LEU A 45 12.51 15.30 6.91
C LEU A 45 11.42 15.66 7.93
N ILE A 46 10.54 16.60 7.58
CA ILE A 46 9.38 16.96 8.42
C ILE A 46 8.40 15.78 8.47
N ALA A 47 8.14 15.10 7.36
CA ALA A 47 7.27 13.93 7.31
C ALA A 47 7.77 12.79 8.21
N LEU A 48 9.08 12.63 8.38
CA LEU A 48 9.68 11.64 9.29
C LEU A 48 9.56 12.02 10.77
N LEU A 49 9.40 13.31 11.08
CA LEU A 49 9.21 13.81 12.46
C LEU A 49 7.73 13.80 12.88
N GLN A 50 6.82 13.71 11.91
CA GLN A 50 5.41 13.48 12.21
C GLN A 50 5.19 12.01 12.54
N PRO A 51 4.26 11.70 13.47
CA PRO A 51 3.86 10.32 13.69
C PRO A 51 3.47 9.71 12.35
N PRO A 52 3.92 8.47 12.06
CA PRO A 52 3.65 7.83 10.78
C PRO A 52 2.15 7.91 10.49
N PRO A 53 1.75 8.25 9.25
CA PRO A 53 0.35 8.28 8.89
C PRO A 53 -0.26 6.96 9.35
N GLN A 54 -1.34 7.03 10.14
CA GLN A 54 -2.11 5.85 10.50
C GLN A 54 -2.36 5.09 9.20
N GLU A 55 -1.82 3.89 9.10
CA GLU A 55 -2.04 3.03 7.94
C GLU A 55 -3.53 2.69 7.93
N PHE A 56 -4.33 3.53 7.28
CA PHE A 56 -5.61 3.12 6.73
C PHE A 56 -5.32 2.27 5.51
N GLY A 57 -4.63 1.14 5.76
CA GLY A 57 -4.58 0.06 4.82
C GLY A 57 -6.02 -0.37 4.62
N PHE A 58 -6.54 -0.13 3.42
CA PHE A 58 -7.59 -1.00 2.91
C PHE A 58 -7.07 -2.41 3.18
N GLN A 59 -7.72 -3.12 4.09
CA GLN A 59 -7.40 -4.51 4.33
C GLN A 59 -7.55 -5.19 2.97
N MET A 60 -6.43 -5.44 2.32
CA MET A 60 -6.35 -6.42 1.26
C MET A 60 -6.88 -7.67 1.96
N TYR A 61 -8.10 -8.11 1.62
CA TYR A 61 -8.72 -9.32 2.15
C TYR A 61 -7.83 -10.49 1.78
N SER A 62 -6.72 -10.65 2.48
CA SER A 62 -5.98 -11.88 2.54
C SER A 62 -6.91 -12.79 3.29
N SER A 63 -7.40 -13.83 2.61
CA SER A 63 -8.32 -14.86 3.06
C SER A 63 -7.80 -15.71 4.23
N LEU A 64 -6.88 -15.16 5.05
CA LEU A 64 -6.25 -15.77 6.21
C LEU A 64 -7.14 -15.72 7.48
N GLY A 65 -8.37 -15.23 7.38
CA GLY A 65 -9.37 -15.20 8.45
C GLY A 65 -10.62 -16.04 8.20
N GLY A 66 -10.59 -16.97 7.24
CA GLY A 66 -11.76 -17.79 6.90
C GLY A 66 -12.14 -18.79 7.99
N VAL A 67 -13.41 -19.14 8.03
CA VAL A 67 -13.91 -20.23 8.90
C VAL A 67 -13.93 -21.52 8.10
N THR A 68 -13.31 -22.57 8.64
CA THR A 68 -13.41 -23.91 8.07
C THR A 68 -14.30 -24.74 8.97
N ALA A 69 -15.26 -25.48 8.41
CA ALA A 69 -16.01 -26.48 9.15
C ALA A 69 -15.95 -27.84 8.46
N ILE A 70 -15.84 -28.88 9.29
CA ILE A 70 -15.90 -30.28 8.88
C ILE A 70 -16.98 -30.97 9.71
N THR A 71 -17.75 -31.84 9.07
CA THR A 71 -18.72 -32.74 9.70
C THR A 71 -18.16 -34.15 9.68
N VAL A 72 -18.41 -34.91 10.74
CA VAL A 72 -18.11 -36.35 10.78
C VAL A 72 -19.42 -37.10 10.70
N GLY A 73 -19.55 -37.94 9.66
CA GLY A 73 -20.73 -38.77 9.44
C GLY A 73 -20.75 -40.02 10.32
N ALA A 74 -21.86 -40.78 10.25
CA ALA A 74 -22.03 -42.03 10.97
C ALA A 74 -21.03 -43.14 10.59
N ASP A 75 -20.37 -42.98 9.45
CA ASP A 75 -19.29 -43.83 8.94
C ASP A 75 -17.91 -43.45 9.52
N GLY A 76 -17.84 -42.40 10.35
CA GLY A 76 -16.61 -41.87 10.90
C GLY A 76 -15.74 -41.14 9.88
N VAL A 77 -16.29 -40.82 8.70
CA VAL A 77 -15.57 -40.12 7.65
C VAL A 77 -15.78 -38.61 7.81
N GLU A 78 -14.68 -37.86 7.74
CA GLU A 78 -14.71 -36.40 7.72
C GLU A 78 -15.14 -35.89 6.34
N HIS A 79 -16.17 -35.05 6.33
CA HIS A 79 -16.67 -34.37 5.16
C HIS A 79 -16.52 -32.85 5.34
N PRO A 80 -15.93 -32.14 4.37
CA PRO A 80 -15.94 -30.69 4.40
C PRO A 80 -17.37 -30.19 4.23
N VAL A 81 -17.76 -29.18 5.01
CA VAL A 81 -19.09 -28.55 4.87
C VAL A 81 -19.09 -27.75 3.57
N VAL A 82 -19.76 -28.30 2.54
CA VAL A 82 -19.72 -27.78 1.15
C VAL A 82 -20.43 -26.43 1.00
N ASP A 83 -21.33 -26.07 1.91
CA ASP A 83 -22.27 -24.95 1.72
C ASP A 83 -22.39 -24.06 2.97
N LEU A 84 -21.26 -23.65 3.56
CA LEU A 84 -21.24 -22.76 4.74
C LEU A 84 -22.05 -21.48 4.52
N ASP A 85 -21.96 -20.91 3.33
CA ASP A 85 -22.65 -19.67 2.96
C ASP A 85 -24.18 -19.81 2.97
N ARG A 86 -24.72 -21.03 2.84
CA ARG A 86 -26.17 -21.26 3.05
C ARG A 86 -26.58 -21.21 4.51
N ILE A 87 -25.68 -21.56 5.43
CA ILE A 87 -25.96 -21.62 6.87
C ILE A 87 -25.82 -20.22 7.49
N VAL A 88 -24.79 -19.46 7.09
CA VAL A 88 -24.50 -18.14 7.67
C VAL A 88 -24.79 -16.94 6.76
N ALA A 89 -25.35 -17.16 5.57
CA ALA A 89 -25.67 -16.18 4.52
C ALA A 89 -24.48 -15.38 3.95
N LYS A 90 -23.42 -15.17 4.74
CA LYS A 90 -22.13 -14.60 4.34
C LYS A 90 -21.08 -14.89 5.42
N ASP A 91 -20.05 -15.65 5.09
CA ASP A 91 -18.88 -15.79 5.96
C ASP A 91 -18.19 -14.42 6.14
N ARG A 92 -18.15 -13.94 7.38
CA ARG A 92 -17.57 -12.67 7.80
C ARG A 92 -16.42 -12.96 8.75
N PRO A 93 -15.15 -12.75 8.36
CA PRO A 93 -14.00 -13.11 9.19
C PRO A 93 -13.93 -12.33 10.50
N GLU A 94 -14.56 -11.16 10.57
CA GLU A 94 -14.64 -10.33 11.78
C GLU A 94 -15.62 -10.85 12.86
N VAL A 95 -16.50 -11.80 12.52
CA VAL A 95 -17.47 -12.38 13.46
C VAL A 95 -16.87 -13.62 14.09
N ASP A 96 -16.97 -13.77 15.41
CA ASP A 96 -16.57 -15.01 16.10
C ASP A 96 -17.66 -16.06 15.90
N TRP A 97 -17.40 -17.03 15.02
CA TRP A 97 -18.37 -18.05 14.62
C TRP A 97 -18.30 -19.30 15.48
N LEU A 98 -17.20 -19.51 16.20
CA LEU A 98 -17.01 -20.66 17.09
C LEU A 98 -18.18 -20.88 18.06
N PRO A 99 -18.85 -19.86 18.64
CA PRO A 99 -19.90 -20.11 19.62
C PRO A 99 -21.24 -20.59 19.07
N LEU A 100 -21.50 -20.43 17.76
CA LEU A 100 -22.83 -20.59 17.17
C LEU A 100 -22.84 -21.50 15.94
N LEU A 101 -21.73 -21.55 15.21
CA LEU A 101 -21.65 -22.26 13.94
C LEU A 101 -21.71 -23.78 14.09
N PRO A 102 -21.03 -24.41 15.08
CA PRO A 102 -21.13 -25.87 15.25
C PRO A 102 -22.57 -26.32 15.47
N GLU A 103 -23.32 -25.60 16.32
CA GLU A 103 -24.72 -25.88 16.64
C GLU A 103 -25.62 -25.69 15.40
N ALA A 104 -25.42 -24.60 14.66
CA ALA A 104 -26.16 -24.33 13.42
C ALA A 104 -25.92 -25.38 12.33
N ILE A 105 -24.72 -25.97 12.28
CA ILE A 105 -24.40 -27.06 11.34
C ILE A 105 -25.11 -28.35 11.77
N CYS A 106 -25.12 -28.69 13.06
CA CYS A 106 -25.88 -29.86 13.55
C CYS A 106 -27.38 -29.73 13.24
N GLU A 107 -27.97 -28.54 13.36
CA GLU A 107 -29.37 -28.32 13.01
C GLU A 107 -29.65 -28.42 11.49
N ALA A 108 -28.66 -28.05 10.67
CA ALA A 108 -28.80 -28.06 9.21
C ALA A 108 -28.51 -29.43 8.58
N ASP A 109 -27.62 -30.23 9.17
CA ASP A 109 -27.20 -31.54 8.68
C ASP A 109 -27.53 -32.65 9.69
N ALA A 110 -28.70 -33.24 9.54
CA ALA A 110 -29.18 -34.34 10.38
C ALA A 110 -28.37 -35.65 10.24
N ALA A 111 -27.41 -35.74 9.30
CA ALA A 111 -26.54 -36.89 9.15
C ALA A 111 -25.18 -36.71 9.86
N ALA A 112 -24.87 -35.50 10.35
CA ALA A 112 -23.66 -35.22 11.10
C ALA A 112 -23.76 -35.77 12.54
N MET A 113 -22.74 -36.51 12.98
CA MET A 113 -22.62 -36.97 14.37
C MET A 113 -21.72 -36.06 15.20
N SER A 114 -20.74 -35.41 14.57
CA SER A 114 -19.95 -34.37 15.20
C SER A 114 -19.57 -33.29 14.20
N VAL A 115 -19.40 -32.07 14.70
CA VAL A 115 -19.01 -30.91 13.90
C VAL A 115 -17.79 -30.29 14.53
N GLN A 116 -16.79 -30.00 13.71
CA GLN A 116 -15.60 -29.26 14.10
C GLN A 116 -15.48 -27.99 13.26
N VAL A 117 -15.36 -26.86 13.95
CA VAL A 117 -15.16 -25.54 13.35
C VAL A 117 -13.80 -25.01 13.77
N GLU A 118 -13.04 -24.55 12.78
CA GLU A 118 -11.77 -23.86 12.97
C GLU A 118 -11.86 -22.42 12.46
N GLN A 119 -11.45 -21.47 13.30
CA GLN A 119 -11.35 -20.06 12.95
C GLN A 119 -10.08 -19.45 13.55
N SER A 120 -9.21 -18.93 12.69
CA SER A 120 -7.97 -18.26 13.10
C SER A 120 -7.10 -19.10 14.07
N GLY A 121 -7.03 -20.41 13.84
CA GLY A 121 -6.28 -21.36 14.68
C GLY A 121 -6.95 -21.76 16.00
N ARG A 122 -8.16 -21.27 16.27
CA ARG A 122 -9.00 -21.74 17.37
C ARG A 122 -9.96 -22.79 16.84
N VAL A 123 -10.07 -23.92 17.55
CA VAL A 123 -10.92 -25.05 17.17
C VAL A 123 -11.99 -25.24 18.24
N ARG A 124 -13.23 -25.48 17.79
CA ARG A 124 -14.31 -25.98 18.64
C ARG A 124 -14.98 -27.16 17.95
N SER A 125 -15.20 -28.22 18.72
CA SER A 125 -15.94 -29.39 18.28
C SER A 125 -17.14 -29.64 19.19
N ILE A 126 -18.26 -30.06 18.61
CA ILE A 126 -19.44 -30.53 19.35
C ILE A 126 -19.92 -31.85 18.76
N GLU A 127 -20.59 -32.67 19.58
CA GLU A 127 -21.36 -33.82 19.13
C GLU A 127 -22.79 -33.37 18.83
N CYS A 128 -23.39 -33.90 17.77
CA CYS A 128 -24.78 -33.66 17.40
C CYS A 128 -25.66 -34.76 18.03
N ASP A 129 -26.80 -34.38 18.61
CA ASP A 129 -27.79 -35.28 19.20
C ASP A 129 -28.83 -35.80 18.17
#